data_AF-A0A5J5WJI7-F1
#
_entry.id   AF-A0A5J5WJI7-F1
#
_cell.length_a   1.000
_cell.length_b   1.000
_cell.length_c   1.000
_cell.angle_alpha   90.00
_cell.angle_beta   90.00
_cell.angle_gamma   90.00
#
_symmetry.space_group_name_H-M   'P 1'
#
loop_
_entity.id
_entity.type
_entity.pdbx_description
1 polymer ?
#
loop_
_entity_poly.entity_id
_entity_poly.type
_entity_poly.pdbx_seq_one_letter_code
_entity_poly.pdbx_strand_id
1 'polypeptide(L)'
;MRIKGKNFDGEGGEEEEQKLVVGYALTLKKKKSFLQPEFERLACKKGILFVAIDVNLPLSDQGPFDIILHKLLGKEWGDIVEDYRQTHPEVIVIDPPYAIQHLHNRQSMLQDVVDLNLSDFHGRVGVPKQMVIMKDPLSIPDEVAKAGLKLPLVAKPLVVDGSAKSHELFLACDWSSLSELEPPLVLQEFVNHDGILFKIYIVGDAIKVVRRFSLSNVNQCQLAKVPGIFPFPRVSSAAASADDADLDPRVAELPPRPLLERLSKELRHRLGLRLFNIDMIREHGTRDIFYVIDINYFPGYGKMPDYEVIFTDFLLTFKKKKYRAISCED
;
A
#
# COMPACT_ATOMS: atom_id res chain seq x y z
N MET A 1 70.56 -32.96 6.91
CA MET A 1 69.27 -33.20 7.60
C MET A 1 68.50 -31.88 7.66
N ARG A 2 67.32 -31.86 7.02
CA ARG A 2 66.19 -30.89 7.08
C ARG A 2 66.45 -29.43 7.47
N ILE A 3 66.26 -28.55 6.47
CA ILE A 3 65.61 -27.23 6.61
C ILE A 3 64.09 -27.46 6.65
N LYS A 4 63.37 -26.79 7.56
CA LYS A 4 61.93 -26.40 7.54
C LYS A 4 61.68 -25.75 8.91
N GLY A 5 61.22 -24.50 9.04
CA GLY A 5 60.10 -23.88 8.35
C GLY A 5 59.06 -23.59 9.44
N LYS A 6 58.98 -22.35 9.93
CA LYS A 6 57.92 -21.89 10.83
C LYS A 6 56.65 -21.75 9.98
N ASN A 7 55.68 -22.64 10.17
CA ASN A 7 54.33 -22.44 9.66
C ASN A 7 53.64 -21.39 10.54
N PHE A 8 53.33 -20.24 9.92
CA PHE A 8 52.09 -19.54 10.19
C PHE A 8 50.95 -20.44 9.72
N ASP A 9 49.91 -20.61 10.53
CA ASP A 9 48.54 -20.90 10.07
C ASP A 9 47.60 -20.50 11.21
N GLY A 10 46.97 -19.36 11.03
CA GLY A 10 45.94 -18.80 11.88
C GLY A 10 45.01 -17.97 11.02
N GLU A 11 44.59 -18.51 9.87
CA GLU A 11 43.48 -17.97 9.10
C GLU A 11 42.19 -18.34 9.84
N GLY A 12 41.69 -17.39 10.62
CA GLY A 12 40.28 -17.34 10.94
C GLY A 12 39.53 -17.10 9.64
N GLY A 13 38.91 -18.15 9.10
CA GLY A 13 37.93 -18.00 8.04
C GLY A 13 36.78 -17.15 8.56
N GLU A 14 36.76 -15.87 8.20
CA GLU A 14 35.52 -15.12 8.15
C GLU A 14 34.66 -15.84 7.11
N GLU A 15 33.65 -16.60 7.57
CA GLU A 15 32.57 -17.06 6.69
C GLU A 15 32.07 -15.82 5.94
N GLU A 16 32.30 -15.74 4.64
CA GLU A 16 31.75 -14.68 3.79
C GLU A 16 30.24 -14.69 3.99
N GLU A 17 29.75 -13.73 4.78
CA GLU A 17 28.35 -13.69 5.14
C GLU A 17 27.54 -13.51 3.85
N GLN A 18 26.88 -14.58 3.39
CA GLN A 18 26.23 -14.61 2.09
C GLN A 18 25.27 -13.44 1.97
N LYS A 19 25.51 -12.57 0.99
CA LYS A 19 24.72 -11.35 0.77
C LYS A 19 23.37 -11.74 0.16
N LEU A 20 22.31 -11.07 0.61
CA LEU A 20 20.98 -11.16 0.02
C LEU A 20 20.91 -10.22 -1.19
N VAL A 21 20.76 -10.75 -2.40
CA VAL A 21 20.70 -9.97 -3.65
C VAL A 21 19.25 -9.66 -4.01
N VAL A 22 18.91 -8.38 -4.02
CA VAL A 22 17.58 -7.87 -4.37
C VAL A 22 17.65 -7.19 -5.73
N GLY A 23 17.20 -7.88 -6.77
CA GLY A 23 16.96 -7.29 -8.09
C GLY A 23 15.75 -6.35 -8.03
N TYR A 24 15.88 -5.10 -8.48
CA TYR A 24 14.78 -4.14 -8.44
C TYR A 24 14.41 -3.57 -9.81
N ALA A 25 13.10 -3.52 -10.08
CA ALA A 25 12.50 -2.91 -11.25
C ALA A 25 11.43 -1.90 -10.81
N LEU A 26 11.82 -0.64 -10.67
CA LEU A 26 10.97 0.42 -10.10
C LEU A 26 10.81 1.57 -11.08
N THR A 27 9.63 2.20 -11.11
CA THR A 27 9.48 3.50 -11.79
C THR A 27 10.50 4.51 -11.27
N LEU A 28 10.91 5.46 -12.12
CA LEU A 28 11.85 6.53 -11.74
C LEU A 28 11.41 7.29 -10.48
N LYS A 29 10.11 7.62 -10.39
CA LYS A 29 9.51 8.28 -9.21
C LYS A 29 9.66 7.43 -7.96
N LYS A 30 9.43 6.11 -8.07
CA LYS A 30 9.53 5.19 -6.94
C LYS A 30 10.98 5.01 -6.50
N LYS A 31 11.91 4.77 -7.43
CA LYS A 31 13.35 4.73 -7.14
C LYS A 31 13.80 5.97 -6.37
N LYS A 32 13.52 7.16 -6.92
CA LYS A 32 13.86 8.46 -6.33
C LYS A 32 13.22 8.77 -4.98
N SER A 33 12.17 8.05 -4.57
CA SER A 33 11.49 8.29 -3.29
C SER A 33 11.68 7.16 -2.28
N PHE A 34 12.17 5.99 -2.70
CA PHE A 34 12.28 4.80 -1.85
C PHE A 34 13.74 4.37 -1.65
N LEU A 35 14.51 4.25 -2.74
CA LEU A 35 15.93 3.90 -2.68
C LEU A 35 16.75 5.18 -2.42
N GLN A 36 16.61 5.73 -1.22
CA GLN A 36 17.45 6.84 -0.75
C GLN A 36 18.84 6.32 -0.33
N PRO A 37 19.88 7.16 -0.38
CA PRO A 37 21.24 6.75 0.02
C PRO A 37 21.33 6.19 1.45
N GLU A 38 20.51 6.69 2.37
CA GLU A 38 20.47 6.19 3.74
C GLU A 38 19.96 4.75 3.83
N PHE A 39 18.89 4.44 3.10
CA PHE A 39 18.34 3.09 3.02
C PHE A 39 19.34 2.13 2.38
N GLU A 40 19.94 2.51 1.25
CA GLU A 40 20.92 1.68 0.56
C GLU A 40 22.14 1.39 1.44
N ARG A 41 22.63 2.40 2.17
CA ARG A 41 23.75 2.24 3.11
C ARG A 41 23.39 1.32 4.28
N LEU A 42 22.21 1.48 4.87
CA LEU A 42 21.74 0.62 5.96
C LEU A 42 21.59 -0.83 5.49
N ALA A 43 20.96 -1.04 4.34
CA ALA A 43 20.76 -2.36 3.75
C ALA A 43 22.11 -3.04 3.43
N CYS A 44 23.05 -2.29 2.84
CA CYS A 44 24.40 -2.78 2.55
C CYS A 44 25.14 -3.21 3.82
N LYS A 45 25.08 -2.41 4.89
CA LYS A 45 25.67 -2.77 6.20
C LYS A 45 25.05 -4.04 6.81
N LYS A 46 23.82 -4.39 6.42
CA LYS A 46 23.12 -5.60 6.85
C LYS A 46 23.25 -6.76 5.84
N GLY A 47 24.14 -6.65 4.87
CA GLY A 47 24.40 -7.71 3.89
C GLY A 47 23.32 -7.83 2.80
N ILE A 48 22.62 -6.75 2.48
CA ILE A 48 21.67 -6.69 1.36
C ILE A 48 22.29 -5.89 0.21
N LEU A 49 22.28 -6.46 -0.99
CA LEU A 49 22.74 -5.79 -2.21
C LEU A 49 21.54 -5.51 -3.13
N PHE A 50 21.31 -4.23 -3.45
CA PHE A 50 20.32 -3.85 -4.45
C PHE A 50 20.95 -3.79 -5.84
N VAL A 51 20.36 -4.49 -6.80
CA VAL A 51 20.80 -4.53 -8.20
C VAL A 51 19.67 -4.03 -9.09
N ALA A 52 19.93 -3.00 -9.89
CA ALA A 52 18.94 -2.49 -10.83
C ALA A 52 18.75 -3.52 -11.95
N ILE A 53 17.52 -3.93 -12.21
CA ILE A 53 17.18 -4.79 -13.34
C ILE A 53 17.06 -3.91 -14.60
N ASP A 54 17.78 -4.28 -15.65
CA ASP A 54 17.56 -3.75 -16.99
C ASP A 54 16.39 -4.51 -17.62
N VAL A 55 15.27 -3.82 -17.81
CA VAL A 55 14.05 -4.38 -18.39
C VAL A 55 14.17 -4.70 -19.89
N ASN A 56 15.26 -4.29 -20.53
CA ASN A 56 15.53 -4.57 -21.95
C ASN A 56 16.37 -5.83 -22.17
N LEU A 57 16.84 -6.47 -21.09
CA LEU A 57 17.63 -7.70 -21.12
C LEU A 57 16.86 -8.86 -20.46
N PRO A 58 17.11 -10.12 -20.86
CA PRO A 58 16.52 -11.27 -20.18
C PRO A 58 16.87 -11.29 -18.68
N LEU A 59 15.90 -11.65 -17.82
CA LEU A 59 16.13 -11.75 -16.37
C LEU A 59 17.13 -12.86 -16.01
N SER A 60 17.17 -13.95 -16.79
CA SER A 60 18.12 -15.07 -16.65
C SER A 60 19.57 -14.63 -16.67
N ASP A 61 19.86 -13.55 -17.39
CA ASP A 61 21.23 -13.12 -17.67
C ASP A 61 21.74 -12.09 -16.65
N GLN A 62 20.87 -11.67 -15.72
CA GLN A 62 21.15 -10.60 -14.75
C GLN A 62 21.25 -11.11 -13.30
N GLY A 63 20.85 -12.36 -13.07
CA GLY A 63 20.90 -13.01 -11.76
C GLY A 63 22.29 -13.56 -11.39
N PRO A 64 22.38 -14.36 -10.31
CA PRO A 64 21.26 -14.83 -9.49
C PRO A 64 20.69 -13.73 -8.58
N PHE A 65 19.36 -13.69 -8.46
CA PHE A 65 18.65 -12.86 -7.47
C PHE A 65 18.10 -13.75 -6.37
N ASP A 66 18.04 -13.26 -5.14
CA ASP A 66 17.24 -13.91 -4.08
C ASP A 66 15.81 -13.35 -4.07
N ILE A 67 15.66 -12.06 -4.40
CA ILE A 67 14.39 -11.34 -4.38
C ILE A 67 14.27 -10.47 -5.63
N ILE A 68 13.08 -10.47 -6.24
CA ILE A 68 12.67 -9.46 -7.22
C ILE A 68 11.71 -8.50 -6.55
N LEU A 69 12.11 -7.24 -6.41
CA LEU A 69 11.29 -6.15 -5.88
C LEU A 69 10.85 -5.25 -7.04
N HIS A 70 9.55 -5.13 -7.29
CA HIS A 70 9.09 -4.40 -8.46
C HIS A 70 7.89 -3.49 -8.23
N LYS A 71 7.84 -2.43 -9.04
CA LYS A 71 6.71 -1.51 -9.15
C LYS A 71 6.68 -0.95 -10.57
N LEU A 72 6.53 -1.84 -11.54
CA LEU A 72 6.21 -1.50 -12.92
C LEU A 72 4.79 -1.98 -13.23
N LEU A 73 4.12 -1.26 -14.11
CA LEU A 73 2.77 -1.59 -14.57
C LEU A 73 2.87 -2.21 -15.96
N GLY A 74 1.84 -2.96 -16.33
CA GLY A 74 1.72 -3.55 -17.67
C GLY A 74 1.77 -5.07 -17.65
N LYS A 75 1.00 -5.67 -18.56
CA LYS A 75 0.90 -7.12 -18.69
C LYS A 75 2.26 -7.75 -19.07
N GLU A 76 2.99 -7.10 -19.97
CA GLU A 76 4.30 -7.57 -20.46
C GLU A 76 5.30 -7.80 -19.33
N TRP A 77 5.46 -6.82 -18.43
CA TRP A 77 6.33 -6.98 -17.26
C TRP A 77 5.84 -8.09 -16.32
N GLY A 78 4.52 -8.19 -16.12
CA GLY A 78 3.93 -9.26 -15.32
C GLY A 78 4.26 -10.65 -15.85
N ASP A 79 4.13 -10.84 -17.17
CA ASP A 79 4.41 -12.09 -17.86
C ASP A 79 5.92 -12.45 -17.73
N ILE A 80 6.83 -11.48 -17.94
CA ILE A 80 8.29 -11.66 -17.79
C ILE A 80 8.66 -12.14 -16.38
N VAL A 81 8.12 -11.51 -15.34
CA VAL A 81 8.43 -11.86 -13.94
C VAL A 81 7.86 -13.24 -13.58
N GLU A 82 6.69 -13.58 -14.11
CA GLU A 82 6.05 -14.87 -13.86
C GLU A 82 6.79 -16.02 -14.54
N ASP A 83 7.23 -15.84 -15.79
CA ASP A 83 8.04 -16.81 -16.53
C ASP A 83 9.40 -17.06 -15.83
N TYR A 84 10.02 -15.99 -15.33
CA TYR A 84 11.25 -16.11 -14.55
C TYR A 84 11.03 -16.88 -13.24
N ARG A 85 9.93 -16.62 -12.54
CA ARG A 85 9.54 -17.33 -11.30
C ARG A 85 9.30 -18.82 -11.52
N GLN A 86 8.75 -19.21 -12.68
CA GLN A 86 8.52 -20.62 -13.01
C GLN A 86 9.83 -21.40 -13.22
N THR A 87 10.86 -20.73 -13.77
CA THR A 87 12.18 -21.32 -14.00
C THR A 87 13.11 -21.20 -12.81
N HIS A 88 12.83 -20.28 -11.87
CA HIS A 88 13.61 -20.01 -10.67
C HIS A 88 12.71 -19.94 -9.42
N PRO A 89 12.13 -21.08 -8.98
CA PRO A 89 11.16 -21.12 -7.88
C PRO A 89 11.75 -20.71 -6.51
N GLU A 90 13.07 -20.70 -6.38
CA GLU A 90 13.81 -20.21 -5.21
C GLU A 90 13.77 -18.68 -5.07
N VAL A 91 13.46 -17.95 -6.16
CA VAL A 91 13.43 -16.49 -6.18
C VAL A 91 12.09 -15.97 -5.67
N ILE A 92 12.15 -15.04 -4.73
CA ILE A 92 10.96 -14.46 -4.12
C ILE A 92 10.57 -13.19 -4.88
N VAL A 93 9.39 -13.19 -5.51
CA VAL A 93 8.81 -12.01 -6.16
C VAL A 93 7.95 -11.23 -5.16
N ILE A 94 8.30 -9.96 -4.93
CA ILE A 94 7.60 -9.05 -4.02
C ILE A 94 6.99 -7.88 -4.82
N ASP A 95 5.67 -7.80 -4.98
CA ASP A 95 4.63 -8.85 -4.77
C ASP A 95 4.25 -9.51 -6.11
N PRO A 96 3.57 -10.68 -6.13
CA PRO A 96 3.21 -11.34 -7.38
C PRO A 96 2.37 -10.45 -8.31
N PRO A 97 2.64 -10.39 -9.63
CA PRO A 97 1.90 -9.53 -10.56
C PRO A 97 0.38 -9.74 -10.53
N TYR A 98 -0.09 -10.99 -10.43
CA TYR A 98 -1.52 -11.31 -10.37
C TYR A 98 -2.21 -10.72 -9.13
N ALA A 99 -1.51 -10.68 -7.99
CA ALA A 99 -2.04 -10.13 -6.74
C ALA A 99 -2.20 -8.60 -6.83
N ILE A 100 -1.26 -7.94 -7.50
CA ILE A 100 -1.27 -6.49 -7.69
C ILE A 100 -2.45 -6.06 -8.59
N GLN A 101 -2.80 -6.86 -9.61
CA GLN A 101 -3.90 -6.56 -10.54
C GLN A 101 -5.25 -6.36 -9.82
N HIS A 102 -5.46 -7.04 -8.69
CA HIS A 102 -6.69 -6.90 -7.90
C HIS A 102 -6.92 -5.46 -7.38
N LEU A 103 -5.83 -4.71 -7.17
CA LEU A 103 -5.87 -3.32 -6.70
C LEU A 103 -6.02 -2.28 -7.82
N HIS A 104 -6.08 -2.68 -9.10
CA HIS A 104 -6.27 -1.73 -10.22
C HIS A 104 -7.73 -1.30 -10.41
N ASN A 105 -8.68 -1.93 -9.72
CA ASN A 105 -10.09 -1.59 -9.79
C ASN A 105 -10.61 -1.28 -8.38
N ARG A 106 -11.09 -0.04 -8.17
CA ARG A 106 -11.55 0.43 -6.85
C ARG A 106 -12.77 -0.33 -6.31
N GLN A 107 -13.55 -0.97 -7.17
CA GLN A 107 -14.66 -1.83 -6.75
C GLN A 107 -14.13 -3.10 -6.10
N SER A 108 -13.28 -3.85 -6.80
CA SER A 108 -12.72 -5.10 -6.28
C SER A 108 -11.78 -4.87 -5.10
N MET A 109 -11.00 -3.79 -5.15
CA MET A 109 -10.01 -3.40 -4.12
C MET A 109 -10.55 -3.46 -2.69
N LEU A 110 -11.80 -3.03 -2.47
CA LEU A 110 -12.39 -2.96 -1.13
C LEU A 110 -13.30 -4.16 -0.82
N GLN A 111 -13.51 -5.06 -1.77
CA GLN A 111 -14.36 -6.24 -1.58
C GLN A 111 -13.80 -7.16 -0.50
N ASP A 112 -12.48 -7.36 -0.45
CA ASP A 112 -11.85 -8.17 0.61
C ASP A 112 -12.07 -7.62 2.02
N VAL A 113 -12.22 -6.30 2.17
CA VAL A 113 -12.55 -5.68 3.46
C VAL A 113 -14.01 -5.94 3.82
N VAL A 114 -14.92 -5.86 2.84
CA VAL A 114 -16.34 -6.16 3.02
C VAL A 114 -16.54 -7.62 3.42
N ASP A 115 -15.90 -8.54 2.70
CA ASP A 115 -16.01 -9.99 2.92
C ASP A 115 -15.37 -10.43 4.24
N LEU A 116 -14.36 -9.69 4.71
CA LEU A 116 -13.78 -9.91 6.03
C LEU A 116 -14.76 -9.56 7.16
N ASN A 117 -15.58 -8.52 6.98
CA ASN A 117 -16.56 -8.02 7.95
C ASN A 117 -16.01 -8.01 9.39
N LEU A 118 -14.84 -7.37 9.57
CA LEU A 118 -14.09 -7.44 10.81
C LEU A 118 -14.83 -6.68 11.92
N SER A 119 -15.33 -7.40 12.90
CA SER A 119 -15.92 -6.83 14.12
C SER A 119 -15.49 -7.67 15.32
N ASP A 120 -14.84 -7.03 16.29
CA ASP A 120 -14.49 -7.64 17.57
C ASP A 120 -14.51 -6.61 18.70
N PHE A 121 -13.97 -6.98 19.87
CA PHE A 121 -13.96 -6.13 21.06
C PHE A 121 -13.07 -4.89 20.92
N HIS A 122 -12.23 -4.81 19.89
CA HIS A 122 -11.43 -3.63 19.57
C HIS A 122 -12.12 -2.69 18.58
N GLY A 123 -13.22 -3.12 17.96
CA GLY A 123 -14.04 -2.29 17.08
C GLY A 123 -14.48 -3.00 15.81
N ARG A 124 -15.08 -2.22 14.91
CA ARG A 124 -15.59 -2.65 13.62
C ARG A 124 -14.86 -1.94 12.49
N VAL A 125 -14.45 -2.69 11.48
CA VAL A 125 -13.90 -2.18 10.24
C VAL A 125 -14.85 -2.51 9.10
N GLY A 126 -15.30 -1.48 8.40
CA GLY A 126 -16.14 -1.61 7.21
C GLY A 126 -15.60 -0.82 6.02
N VAL A 127 -16.44 -0.70 5.01
CA VAL A 127 -16.24 0.17 3.85
C VAL A 127 -17.49 1.05 3.73
N PRO A 128 -17.38 2.36 3.46
CA PRO A 128 -18.56 3.18 3.26
C PRO A 128 -19.37 2.66 2.07
N LYS A 129 -20.69 2.82 2.12
CA LYS A 129 -21.56 2.35 1.04
C LYS A 129 -21.11 2.96 -0.29
N GLN A 130 -20.98 2.13 -1.32
CA GLN A 130 -20.47 2.57 -2.60
C GLN A 130 -21.14 1.84 -3.78
N MET A 131 -21.09 2.46 -4.96
CA MET A 131 -21.54 1.87 -6.21
C MET A 131 -20.64 2.28 -7.37
N VAL A 132 -20.69 1.51 -8.46
CA VAL A 132 -19.97 1.81 -9.70
C VAL A 132 -20.93 2.35 -10.74
N ILE A 133 -20.54 3.45 -11.38
CA ILE A 133 -21.20 4.00 -12.56
C ILE A 133 -20.27 3.79 -13.75
N MET A 134 -20.76 3.16 -14.81
CA MET A 134 -19.93 2.76 -15.94
C MET A 134 -20.03 3.69 -17.16
N LYS A 135 -21.19 4.29 -17.44
CA LYS A 135 -21.43 4.92 -18.75
C LYS A 135 -22.17 6.24 -18.70
N ASP A 136 -23.45 6.25 -18.34
CA ASP A 136 -24.32 7.42 -18.56
C ASP A 136 -24.27 8.38 -17.35
N PRO A 137 -23.73 9.61 -17.50
CA PRO A 137 -23.76 10.61 -16.44
C PRO A 137 -25.18 11.01 -16.04
N LEU A 138 -26.12 11.00 -17.00
CA LEU A 138 -27.49 11.47 -16.77
C LEU A 138 -28.31 10.49 -15.91
N SER A 139 -27.93 9.21 -15.88
CA SER A 139 -28.58 8.20 -15.04
C SER A 139 -28.07 8.20 -13.59
N ILE A 140 -26.96 8.89 -13.29
CA ILE A 140 -26.32 8.87 -11.98
C ILE A 140 -27.29 9.23 -10.85
N PRO A 141 -28.07 10.33 -10.91
CA PRO A 141 -28.98 10.68 -9.82
C PRO A 141 -30.00 9.57 -9.52
N ASP A 142 -30.62 8.99 -10.55
CA ASP A 142 -31.62 7.94 -10.40
C ASP A 142 -31.01 6.64 -9.86
N GLU A 143 -29.81 6.28 -10.34
CA GLU A 143 -29.06 5.12 -9.88
C GLU A 143 -28.66 5.26 -8.40
N VAL A 144 -28.16 6.43 -8.00
CA VAL A 144 -27.80 6.76 -6.61
C VAL A 144 -29.03 6.69 -5.70
N ALA A 145 -30.17 7.25 -6.15
CA ALA A 145 -31.42 7.21 -5.40
C ALA A 145 -31.94 5.78 -5.23
N LYS A 146 -31.92 4.98 -6.30
CA LYS A 146 -32.33 3.57 -6.30
C LYS A 146 -31.44 2.70 -5.41
N ALA A 147 -30.13 2.95 -5.42
CA ALA A 147 -29.18 2.29 -4.54
C ALA A 147 -29.26 2.79 -3.09
N GLY A 148 -29.95 3.90 -2.84
CA GLY A 148 -30.16 4.49 -1.51
C GLY A 148 -28.88 5.02 -0.88
N LEU A 149 -27.96 5.58 -1.69
CA LEU A 149 -26.78 6.30 -1.21
C LEU A 149 -27.17 7.68 -0.69
N LYS A 150 -26.42 8.17 0.31
CA LYS A 150 -26.64 9.47 0.94
C LYS A 150 -25.55 10.46 0.55
N LEU A 151 -25.96 11.68 0.25
CA LEU A 151 -25.04 12.79 0.02
C LEU A 151 -24.40 13.27 1.35
N PRO A 152 -23.16 13.81 1.29
CA PRO A 152 -22.36 13.97 0.08
C PRO A 152 -21.65 12.68 -0.35
N LEU A 153 -21.31 12.57 -1.64
CA LEU A 153 -20.64 11.42 -2.23
C LEU A 153 -19.24 11.77 -2.70
N VAL A 154 -18.28 10.92 -2.38
CA VAL A 154 -16.93 10.96 -2.95
C VAL A 154 -16.94 10.21 -4.28
N ALA A 155 -16.70 10.92 -5.37
CA ALA A 155 -16.51 10.35 -6.69
C ALA A 155 -15.02 10.09 -6.95
N LYS A 156 -14.70 8.85 -7.35
CA LYS A 156 -13.34 8.38 -7.62
C LYS A 156 -13.31 7.71 -9.00
N PRO A 157 -12.33 7.95 -9.88
CA PRO A 157 -12.15 7.17 -11.10
C PRO A 157 -12.12 5.67 -10.82
N LEU A 158 -12.76 4.85 -11.65
CA LEU A 158 -12.85 3.41 -11.37
C LEU A 158 -11.49 2.70 -11.46
N VAL A 159 -10.68 3.10 -12.45
CA VAL A 159 -9.40 2.47 -12.79
C VAL A 159 -8.26 3.20 -12.07
N VAL A 160 -7.36 2.41 -11.47
CA VAL A 160 -6.13 2.88 -10.82
C VAL A 160 -4.93 2.45 -11.65
N ASP A 161 -4.44 3.36 -12.48
CA ASP A 161 -3.31 3.15 -13.40
C ASP A 161 -2.03 3.92 -13.01
N GLY A 162 -2.06 4.62 -11.86
CA GLY A 162 -0.96 5.44 -11.37
C GLY A 162 -0.75 6.77 -12.14
N SER A 163 -1.60 7.10 -13.10
CA SER A 163 -1.64 8.41 -13.76
C SER A 163 -2.15 9.50 -12.81
N ALA A 164 -1.92 10.77 -13.14
CA ALA A 164 -2.48 11.88 -12.35
C ALA A 164 -4.02 11.86 -12.35
N LYS A 165 -4.63 11.43 -13.48
CA LYS A 165 -6.08 11.36 -13.67
C LYS A 165 -6.75 10.33 -12.76
N SER A 166 -6.14 9.17 -12.51
CA SER A 166 -6.72 8.16 -11.61
C SER A 166 -6.74 8.58 -10.13
N HIS A 167 -6.12 9.72 -9.80
CA HIS A 167 -6.12 10.34 -8.47
C HIS A 167 -6.99 11.60 -8.35
N GLU A 168 -7.72 11.99 -9.39
CA GLU A 168 -8.68 13.09 -9.30
C GLU A 168 -9.92 12.63 -8.53
N LEU A 169 -10.19 13.27 -7.39
CA LEU A 169 -11.33 12.95 -6.54
C LEU A 169 -12.26 14.15 -6.46
N PHE A 170 -13.56 13.90 -6.38
CA PHE A 170 -14.56 14.95 -6.28
C PHE A 170 -15.51 14.67 -5.13
N LEU A 171 -16.01 15.72 -4.49
CA LEU A 171 -17.09 15.65 -3.51
C LEU A 171 -18.36 16.23 -4.15
N ALA A 172 -19.33 15.37 -4.39
CA ALA A 172 -20.65 15.73 -4.90
C ALA A 172 -21.59 15.98 -3.72
N CYS A 173 -22.11 17.20 -3.64
CA CYS A 173 -22.79 17.73 -2.46
C CYS A 173 -24.32 17.78 -2.61
N ASP A 174 -24.79 17.82 -3.84
CA ASP A 174 -26.21 17.91 -4.19
C ASP A 174 -26.55 17.00 -5.37
N TRP A 175 -27.85 16.69 -5.52
CA TRP A 175 -28.33 15.77 -6.55
C TRP A 175 -28.15 16.29 -7.97
N SER A 176 -28.27 17.60 -8.19
CA SER A 176 -28.10 18.20 -9.53
C SER A 176 -26.67 18.07 -10.04
N SER A 177 -25.70 18.18 -9.14
CA SER A 177 -24.28 18.08 -9.48
C SER A 177 -23.86 16.67 -9.91
N LEU A 178 -24.62 15.63 -9.56
CA LEU A 178 -24.23 14.25 -9.87
C LEU A 178 -24.12 13.96 -11.38
N SER A 179 -24.93 14.63 -12.20
CA SER A 179 -24.88 14.47 -13.67
C SER A 179 -23.69 15.13 -14.34
N GLU A 180 -22.90 15.93 -13.62
CA GLU A 180 -21.67 16.56 -14.12
C GLU A 180 -20.45 15.63 -13.97
N LEU A 181 -20.58 14.50 -13.28
CA LEU A 181 -19.50 13.54 -13.09
C LEU A 181 -19.23 12.71 -14.35
N GLU A 182 -17.97 12.36 -14.59
CA GLU A 182 -17.55 11.60 -15.78
C GLU A 182 -17.23 10.13 -15.45
N PRO A 183 -18.08 9.16 -15.85
CA PRO A 183 -17.79 7.73 -15.72
C PRO A 183 -16.62 7.27 -16.62
N PRO A 184 -15.97 6.12 -16.32
CA PRO A 184 -16.30 5.17 -15.26
C PRO A 184 -15.76 5.59 -13.89
N LEU A 185 -16.61 5.55 -12.86
CA LEU A 185 -16.28 6.00 -11.52
C LEU A 185 -16.95 5.16 -10.42
N VAL A 186 -16.41 5.27 -9.21
CA VAL A 186 -17.00 4.79 -7.97
C VAL A 186 -17.57 5.98 -7.21
N LEU A 187 -18.83 5.90 -6.82
CA LEU A 187 -19.45 6.80 -5.84
C LEU A 187 -19.44 6.13 -4.48
N GLN A 188 -18.87 6.78 -3.49
CA GLN A 188 -18.77 6.28 -2.12
C GLN A 188 -19.34 7.33 -1.15
N GLU A 189 -20.14 6.90 -0.17
CA GLU A 189 -20.65 7.81 0.87
C GLU A 189 -19.51 8.49 1.61
N PHE A 190 -19.63 9.81 1.78
CA PHE A 190 -18.73 10.55 2.64
C PHE A 190 -19.10 10.33 4.10
N VAL A 191 -18.15 9.79 4.86
CA VAL A 191 -18.29 9.61 6.31
C VAL A 191 -17.56 10.76 7.00
N ASN A 192 -18.23 11.50 7.88
CA ASN A 192 -17.58 12.48 8.73
C ASN A 192 -16.54 11.79 9.63
N HIS A 193 -15.32 12.33 9.72
CA HIS A 193 -14.17 11.68 10.36
C HIS A 193 -13.15 12.66 10.97
N ASP A 194 -13.64 13.84 11.38
CA ASP A 194 -12.86 14.85 12.10
C ASP A 194 -11.62 15.37 11.36
N GLY A 195 -11.59 15.22 10.03
CA GLY A 195 -10.46 15.68 9.23
C GLY A 195 -9.19 14.88 9.43
N ILE A 196 -9.25 13.66 9.98
CA ILE A 196 -8.07 12.80 10.17
C ILE A 196 -8.17 11.49 9.40
N LEU A 197 -7.12 11.20 8.64
CA LEU A 197 -6.89 9.93 7.97
C LEU A 197 -5.76 9.17 8.67
N PHE A 198 -5.99 7.90 8.98
CA PHE A 198 -4.97 6.97 9.45
C PHE A 198 -4.40 6.21 8.25
N LYS A 199 -3.17 6.55 7.88
CA LYS A 199 -2.43 5.84 6.83
C LYS A 199 -1.67 4.70 7.46
N ILE A 200 -2.16 3.48 7.26
CA ILE A 200 -1.62 2.26 7.86
C ILE A 200 -0.72 1.57 6.84
N TYR A 201 0.58 1.75 6.97
CA TYR A 201 1.59 1.11 6.14
C TYR A 201 1.85 -0.33 6.61
N ILE A 202 1.87 -1.27 5.67
CA ILE A 202 2.06 -2.70 5.91
C ILE A 202 3.27 -3.19 5.12
N VAL A 203 4.29 -3.67 5.83
CA VAL A 203 5.53 -4.21 5.27
C VAL A 203 5.75 -5.60 5.82
N GLY A 204 5.24 -6.62 5.12
CA GLY A 204 5.16 -7.96 5.68
C GLY A 204 4.30 -7.98 6.93
N ASP A 205 4.83 -8.42 8.07
CA ASP A 205 4.11 -8.41 9.36
C ASP A 205 4.20 -7.06 10.09
N ALA A 206 5.06 -6.15 9.64
CA ALA A 206 5.24 -4.85 10.29
C ALA A 206 4.11 -3.88 9.92
N ILE A 207 3.65 -3.11 10.90
CA ILE A 207 2.60 -2.11 10.77
C ILE A 207 3.13 -0.78 11.30
N LYS A 208 2.99 0.28 10.51
CA LYS A 208 3.27 1.66 10.94
C LYS A 208 2.09 2.54 10.57
N VAL A 209 1.55 3.26 11.54
CA VAL A 209 0.42 4.17 11.33
C VAL A 209 0.95 5.61 11.35
N VAL A 210 0.50 6.40 10.38
CA VAL A 210 0.80 7.84 10.27
C VAL A 210 -0.52 8.59 10.15
N ARG A 211 -0.69 9.66 10.93
CA ARG A 211 -1.87 10.54 10.80
C ARG A 211 -1.66 11.54 9.67
N ARG A 212 -2.72 11.78 8.91
CA ARG A 212 -2.76 12.77 7.82
C ARG A 212 -3.99 13.63 7.99
N PHE A 213 -3.87 14.91 7.71
CA PHE A 213 -5.06 15.75 7.53
C PHE A 213 -5.86 15.25 6.33
N SER A 214 -7.17 15.30 6.48
CA SER A 214 -8.19 14.88 5.54
C SER A 214 -9.26 15.96 5.41
N LEU A 215 -10.35 15.65 4.71
CA LEU A 215 -11.47 16.58 4.60
C LEU A 215 -12.16 16.79 5.94
N SER A 216 -12.46 18.06 6.24
CA SER A 216 -13.25 18.42 7.42
C SER A 216 -14.64 17.82 7.36
N ASN A 217 -15.28 17.68 8.52
CA ASN A 217 -16.67 17.24 8.60
C ASN A 217 -17.57 18.17 7.80
N VAL A 218 -18.54 17.57 7.11
CA VAL A 218 -19.53 18.27 6.32
C VAL A 218 -20.84 18.30 7.08
N ASN A 219 -21.38 19.50 7.26
CA ASN A 219 -22.69 19.72 7.86
C ASN A 219 -23.75 19.87 6.75
N GLN A 220 -24.87 19.15 6.87
CA GLN A 220 -25.98 19.23 5.89
C GLN A 220 -26.49 20.66 5.68
N CYS A 221 -26.49 21.52 6.71
CA CYS A 221 -26.90 22.92 6.60
C CYS A 221 -25.91 23.81 5.81
N GLN A 222 -24.64 23.40 5.67
CA GLN A 222 -23.63 24.12 4.87
C GLN A 222 -23.68 23.68 3.40
N LEU A 223 -23.94 22.40 3.15
CA LEU A 223 -24.16 21.85 1.80
C LEU A 223 -25.33 22.52 1.07
N ALA A 224 -26.42 22.82 1.77
CA ALA A 224 -27.58 23.52 1.21
C ALA A 224 -27.28 24.95 0.72
N LYS A 225 -26.12 25.53 1.07
CA LYS A 225 -25.73 26.91 0.72
C LYS A 225 -24.70 27.00 -0.39
N VAL A 226 -24.07 25.90 -0.80
CA VAL A 226 -23.04 25.89 -1.85
C VAL A 226 -23.32 24.73 -2.81
N PRO A 227 -24.11 24.95 -3.88
CA PRO A 227 -24.34 23.93 -4.88
C PRO A 227 -23.07 23.64 -5.68
N GLY A 228 -22.87 22.39 -6.08
CA GLY A 228 -21.88 21.98 -7.08
C GLY A 228 -20.99 20.80 -6.67
N ILE A 229 -20.16 20.40 -7.64
CA ILE A 229 -19.04 19.47 -7.43
C ILE A 229 -17.82 20.25 -6.95
N PHE A 230 -17.21 19.78 -5.86
CA PHE A 230 -15.94 20.33 -5.40
C PHE A 230 -14.82 19.35 -5.74
N PRO A 231 -13.77 19.77 -6.47
CA PRO A 231 -12.57 18.96 -6.55
C PRO A 231 -12.03 18.79 -5.13
N PHE A 232 -11.67 17.57 -4.74
CA PHE A 232 -10.92 17.37 -3.52
C PHE A 232 -9.68 18.26 -3.63
N PRO A 233 -9.48 19.23 -2.71
CA PRO A 233 -8.15 19.78 -2.57
C PRO A 233 -7.24 18.57 -2.29
N ARG A 234 -5.99 18.61 -2.79
CA ARG A 234 -5.00 17.55 -2.58
C ARG A 234 -4.55 17.42 -1.10
N VAL A 235 -5.46 17.65 -0.15
CA VAL A 235 -5.24 17.61 1.29
C VAL A 235 -4.59 16.28 1.67
N SER A 236 -5.06 15.13 1.20
CA SER A 236 -4.46 13.85 1.63
C SER A 236 -3.14 13.50 0.93
N SER A 237 -2.86 14.07 -0.25
CA SER A 237 -1.63 13.77 -1.01
C SER A 237 -0.46 14.71 -0.67
N ALA A 238 -0.76 15.89 -0.12
CA ALA A 238 0.19 16.95 0.22
C ALA A 238 0.06 17.54 1.64
N ALA A 239 -0.99 17.24 2.42
CA ALA A 239 -1.07 17.80 3.78
C ALA A 239 0.01 17.19 4.67
N ALA A 240 0.54 18.08 5.49
CA ALA A 240 1.53 17.81 6.52
C ALA A 240 1.13 16.57 7.33
N SER A 241 2.13 15.84 7.82
CA SER A 241 1.88 14.89 8.89
C SER A 241 1.03 15.57 9.96
N ALA A 242 -0.03 14.90 10.40
CA ALA A 242 -0.82 15.37 11.54
C ALA A 242 -0.29 14.79 12.85
N ASP A 243 0.85 14.08 12.83
CA ASP A 243 1.40 13.44 14.02
C ASP A 243 1.87 14.44 15.08
N ASP A 244 2.37 15.60 14.66
CA ASP A 244 2.86 16.68 15.52
C ASP A 244 1.81 17.80 15.73
N ALA A 245 0.59 17.62 15.21
CA ALA A 245 -0.47 18.60 15.35
C ALA A 245 -1.14 18.52 16.72
N ASP A 246 -1.50 19.67 17.29
CA ASP A 246 -2.29 19.75 18.51
C ASP A 246 -3.76 19.43 18.18
N LEU A 247 -4.15 18.17 18.40
CA LEU A 247 -5.46 17.60 18.09
C LEU A 247 -6.15 17.16 19.39
N ASP A 248 -7.50 17.17 19.41
CA ASP A 248 -8.26 16.56 20.51
C ASP A 248 -7.79 15.11 20.69
N PRO A 249 -7.39 14.68 21.91
CA PRO A 249 -6.89 13.33 22.16
C PRO A 249 -7.81 12.21 21.64
N ARG A 250 -9.13 12.44 21.63
CA ARG A 250 -10.12 11.47 21.12
C ARG A 250 -10.10 11.32 19.60
N VAL A 251 -9.70 12.38 18.89
CA VAL A 251 -9.53 12.40 17.43
C VAL A 251 -8.14 11.87 17.06
N ALA A 252 -7.13 12.22 17.87
CA ALA A 252 -5.73 11.88 17.63
C ALA A 252 -5.38 10.42 17.95
N GLU A 253 -6.22 9.73 18.72
CA GLU A 253 -6.03 8.33 19.11
C GLU A 253 -5.92 7.42 17.88
N LEU A 254 -4.89 6.58 17.85
CA LEU A 254 -4.68 5.62 16.77
C LEU A 254 -5.69 4.47 16.88
N PRO A 255 -6.08 3.84 15.75
CA PRO A 255 -6.85 2.61 15.79
C PRO A 255 -6.13 1.54 16.65
N PRO A 256 -6.86 0.72 17.43
CA PRO A 256 -6.23 -0.24 18.34
C PRO A 256 -5.28 -1.18 17.61
N ARG A 257 -4.06 -1.32 18.13
CA ARG A 257 -3.02 -2.16 17.49
C ARG A 257 -3.47 -3.60 17.22
N PRO A 258 -4.17 -4.31 18.13
CA PRO A 258 -4.62 -5.67 17.84
C PRO A 258 -5.64 -5.75 16.69
N LEU A 259 -6.49 -4.73 16.55
CA LEU A 259 -7.43 -4.62 15.42
C LEU A 259 -6.64 -4.52 14.10
N LEU A 260 -5.60 -3.66 14.09
CA LEU A 260 -4.75 -3.48 12.91
C LEU A 260 -3.92 -4.72 12.58
N GLU A 261 -3.42 -5.43 13.58
CA GLU A 261 -2.67 -6.68 13.40
C GLU A 261 -3.54 -7.76 12.76
N ARG A 262 -4.79 -7.91 13.23
CA ARG A 262 -5.77 -8.83 12.64
C ARG A 262 -6.17 -8.41 11.23
N LEU A 263 -6.52 -7.14 11.03
CA LEU A 263 -6.87 -6.60 9.71
C LEU A 263 -5.74 -6.78 8.69
N SER A 264 -4.51 -6.41 9.05
CA SER A 264 -3.33 -6.55 8.20
C SER A 264 -3.03 -8.00 7.86
N LYS A 265 -3.11 -8.91 8.84
CA LYS A 265 -2.91 -10.34 8.62
C LYS A 265 -3.93 -10.91 7.61
N GLU A 266 -5.21 -10.62 7.80
CA GLU A 266 -6.27 -11.13 6.93
C GLU A 266 -6.20 -10.54 5.52
N LEU A 267 -5.95 -9.24 5.39
CA LEU A 267 -5.82 -8.60 4.08
C LEU A 267 -4.58 -9.06 3.33
N ARG A 268 -3.44 -9.29 3.99
CA ARG A 268 -2.26 -9.89 3.34
C ARG A 268 -2.57 -11.28 2.78
N HIS A 269 -3.33 -12.08 3.52
CA HIS A 269 -3.71 -13.42 3.07
C HIS A 269 -4.65 -13.38 1.87
N ARG A 270 -5.69 -12.53 1.92
CA ARG A 270 -6.70 -12.41 0.87
C ARG A 270 -6.16 -11.77 -0.41
N LEU A 271 -5.43 -10.65 -0.26
CA LEU A 271 -4.85 -9.92 -1.39
C LEU A 271 -3.61 -10.62 -1.96
N GLY A 272 -2.94 -11.48 -1.20
CA GLY A 272 -1.65 -12.06 -1.57
C GLY A 272 -0.50 -11.04 -1.62
N LEU A 273 -0.68 -9.88 -0.99
CA LEU A 273 0.27 -8.77 -0.98
C LEU A 273 1.02 -8.68 0.35
N ARG A 274 2.24 -8.14 0.31
CA ARG A 274 3.07 -7.86 1.48
C ARG A 274 3.37 -6.37 1.63
N LEU A 275 3.34 -5.63 0.52
CA LEU A 275 3.67 -4.21 0.48
C LEU A 275 2.46 -3.38 0.05
N PHE A 276 1.69 -2.90 1.01
CA PHE A 276 0.59 -1.98 0.74
C PHE A 276 0.36 -1.03 1.92
N ASN A 277 -0.46 0.00 1.71
CA ASN A 277 -1.09 0.69 2.83
C ASN A 277 -2.61 0.66 2.71
N ILE A 278 -3.24 0.86 3.85
CA ILE A 278 -4.66 1.07 4.00
C ILE A 278 -4.86 2.55 4.36
N ASP A 279 -5.76 3.22 3.67
CA ASP A 279 -6.26 4.54 4.07
C ASP A 279 -7.55 4.32 4.85
N MET A 280 -7.50 4.60 6.15
CA MET A 280 -8.57 4.33 7.10
C MET A 280 -9.04 5.62 7.78
N ILE A 281 -10.34 5.78 7.96
CA ILE A 281 -10.96 6.87 8.72
C ILE A 281 -11.74 6.31 9.91
N ARG A 282 -11.90 7.10 10.97
CA ARG A 282 -12.76 6.79 12.12
C ARG A 282 -14.04 7.61 11.99
N GLU A 283 -15.20 6.99 12.21
CA GLU A 283 -16.47 7.70 12.13
C GLU A 283 -16.60 8.74 13.25
N HIS A 284 -16.96 9.97 12.88
CA HIS A 284 -17.13 11.08 13.80
C HIS A 284 -18.11 10.72 14.93
N GLY A 285 -17.72 11.05 16.16
CA GLY A 285 -18.52 10.76 17.36
C GLY A 285 -18.42 9.31 17.85
N THR A 286 -17.68 8.44 17.16
CA THR A 286 -17.44 7.05 17.56
C THR A 286 -16.00 6.87 18.05
N ARG A 287 -15.75 5.78 18.77
CA ARG A 287 -14.38 5.39 19.16
C ARG A 287 -13.86 4.20 18.38
N ASP A 288 -14.77 3.34 17.93
CA ASP A 288 -14.50 1.96 17.53
C ASP A 288 -15.08 1.60 16.15
N ILE A 289 -15.67 2.56 15.42
CA ILE A 289 -16.14 2.35 14.05
C ILE A 289 -15.15 2.96 13.07
N PHE A 290 -14.55 2.11 12.24
CA PHE A 290 -13.55 2.47 11.26
C PHE A 290 -13.99 2.08 9.86
N TYR A 291 -13.57 2.88 8.87
CA TYR A 291 -13.83 2.61 7.47
C TYR A 291 -12.55 2.63 6.66
N VAL A 292 -12.33 1.59 5.85
CA VAL A 292 -11.29 1.59 4.81
C VAL A 292 -11.84 2.28 3.57
N ILE A 293 -11.11 3.28 3.08
CA ILE A 293 -11.53 4.08 1.93
C ILE A 293 -10.65 3.88 0.69
N ASP A 294 -9.45 3.34 0.85
CA ASP A 294 -8.50 3.05 -0.24
C ASP A 294 -7.42 2.04 0.21
N ILE A 295 -6.93 1.22 -0.72
CA ILE A 295 -5.77 0.33 -0.52
C ILE A 295 -4.80 0.55 -1.66
N ASN A 296 -3.54 0.87 -1.35
CA ASN A 296 -2.56 1.19 -2.38
C ASN A 296 -1.37 0.22 -2.37
N TYR A 297 -1.04 -0.33 -3.54
CA TYR A 297 0.17 -1.15 -3.73
C TYR A 297 1.45 -0.32 -3.63
N PHE A 298 2.41 -0.86 -2.87
CA PHE A 298 3.77 -0.36 -2.70
C PHE A 298 3.82 1.18 -2.59
N PRO A 299 3.13 1.78 -1.60
CA PRO A 299 2.88 3.21 -1.50
C PRO A 299 4.15 4.02 -1.25
N GLY A 300 4.04 5.33 -1.03
CA GLY A 300 5.17 6.20 -0.74
C GLY A 300 5.81 5.92 0.63
N TYR A 301 6.53 4.80 0.78
CA TYR A 301 7.22 4.42 2.02
C TYR A 301 8.34 5.38 2.41
N GLY A 302 8.94 6.14 1.48
CA GLY A 302 9.87 7.21 1.85
C GLY A 302 9.25 8.34 2.69
N LYS A 303 7.92 8.33 2.86
CA LYS A 303 7.19 9.22 3.78
C LYS A 303 6.78 8.54 5.09
N MET A 304 7.12 7.26 5.26
CA MET A 304 6.86 6.48 6.47
C MET A 304 8.06 6.64 7.40
N PRO A 305 7.86 7.02 8.68
CA PRO A 305 8.96 7.08 9.63
C PRO A 305 9.60 5.71 9.82
N ASP A 306 10.92 5.69 9.93
CA ASP A 306 11.75 4.48 10.14
C ASP A 306 11.64 3.43 9.04
N TYR A 307 11.26 3.84 7.82
CA TYR A 307 11.01 2.87 6.75
C TYR A 307 12.26 2.09 6.35
N GLU A 308 13.44 2.69 6.45
CA GLU A 308 14.70 2.06 6.11
C GLU A 308 14.93 0.83 6.98
N VAL A 309 14.75 0.98 8.29
CA VAL A 309 14.92 -0.11 9.26
C VAL A 309 13.87 -1.18 9.04
N ILE A 310 12.59 -0.78 8.94
CA ILE A 310 11.47 -1.71 8.76
C ILE A 310 11.62 -2.53 7.46
N PHE A 311 12.00 -1.89 6.35
CA PHE A 311 12.21 -2.58 5.09
C PHE A 311 13.43 -3.48 5.11
N THR A 312 14.54 -3.05 5.70
CA THR A 312 15.72 -3.89 5.86
C THR A 312 15.38 -5.15 6.66
N ASP A 313 14.71 -5.02 7.81
CA ASP A 313 14.30 -6.16 8.63
C ASP A 313 13.34 -7.09 7.88
N PHE A 314 12.40 -6.53 7.13
CA PHE A 314 11.49 -7.29 6.27
C PHE A 314 12.25 -8.14 5.23
N LEU A 315 13.19 -7.54 4.50
CA LEU A 315 13.98 -8.26 3.50
C LEU A 315 14.84 -9.36 4.14
N LEU A 316 15.41 -9.10 5.32
CA LEU A 316 16.19 -10.10 6.07
C LEU A 316 15.36 -11.31 6.54
N THR A 317 14.02 -11.19 6.64
CA THR A 317 13.18 -12.35 6.97
C THR A 317 13.29 -13.46 5.93
N PHE A 318 13.61 -13.12 4.67
CA PHE A 318 13.77 -14.09 3.58
C PHE A 318 15.14 -14.77 3.61
N LYS A 319 16.21 -14.05 3.98
CA LYS A 319 17.53 -14.64 4.26
C LYS A 319 17.42 -15.76 5.30
N LYS A 320 16.70 -15.52 6.41
CA LYS A 320 16.49 -16.51 7.49
C LYS A 320 15.69 -17.75 7.05
N LYS A 321 14.72 -17.59 6.13
CA LYS A 321 13.92 -18.71 5.63
C LYS A 321 14.71 -19.63 4.70
N LYS A 322 15.59 -19.06 3.87
CA LYS A 322 16.48 -19.81 2.99
C LYS A 322 17.42 -20.72 3.78
N TYR A 323 18.06 -20.21 4.84
CA TYR A 323 18.90 -21.04 5.71
C TYR A 323 18.16 -22.17 6.41
N ARG A 324 16.92 -21.95 6.88
CA ARG A 324 16.11 -23.01 7.50
C ARG A 324 15.74 -24.12 6.52
N ALA A 325 15.41 -23.77 5.28
CA ALA A 325 15.09 -24.74 4.24
C ALA A 325 16.31 -25.62 3.91
N ILE A 326 17.48 -25.01 3.74
CA ILE A 326 18.74 -25.72 3.47
C ILE A 326 19.12 -26.64 4.64
N SER A 327 19.02 -26.18 5.89
CA SER A 327 19.37 -26.99 7.08
C SER A 327 18.41 -28.15 7.40
N CYS A 328 17.26 -28.24 6.71
CA CYS A 328 16.31 -29.35 6.89
C CYS A 328 16.44 -30.41 5.78
N GLU A 329 17.29 -30.19 4.79
CA GLU A 329 17.58 -31.13 3.68
C GLU A 329 18.87 -31.94 3.92
N ASP A 330 19.55 -31.71 5.05
CA ASP A 330 20.75 -32.44 5.49
C ASP A 330 20.47 -33.56 6.52
#